data_AF-A0A497XMQ9-F1
#
_entry.id   AF-A0A497XMQ9-F1
#
_cell.length_a   1.000
_cell.length_b   1.000
_cell.length_c   1.000
_cell.angle_alpha   90.00
_cell.angle_beta   90.00
_cell.angle_gamma   90.00
#
_symmetry.space_group_name_H-M   'P 1'
#
loop_
_entity.id
_entity.type
_entity.pdbx_description
1 polymer ?
#
loop_
_entity_poly.entity_id
_entity_poly.type
_entity_poly.pdbx_seq_one_letter_code
_entity_poly.pdbx_strand_id
1 'polypeptide(L)'
;MEEQSSIEEIFFRYLLQYQFEKNCLAYSIVIGTHLYLKPLSVISNSSPWFFDVYKRQNLFYSSNFSKLPGYLLSDYEKSGQHFCDSKIHEKDRRNLRVNHIKYFYPF
;
A
#
# COMPACT_ATOMS: atom_id res chain seq x y z
N MET A 1 -31.16 3.14 1.98
CA MET A 1 -30.33 4.23 2.55
C MET A 1 -29.01 4.19 1.79
N GLU A 2 -29.04 4.72 0.57
CA GLU A 2 -28.01 4.60 -0.46
C GLU A 2 -27.07 5.81 -0.45
N GLU A 3 -26.32 6.00 0.62
CA GLU A 3 -25.20 6.95 0.63
C GLU A 3 -23.91 6.21 0.94
N GLN A 4 -23.51 5.36 0.01
CA GLN A 4 -22.20 4.73 0.03
C GLN A 4 -21.53 4.84 -1.33
N SER A 5 -21.55 6.03 -1.93
CA SER A 5 -20.49 6.44 -2.85
C SER A 5 -19.23 6.61 -2.01
N SER A 6 -18.55 5.50 -1.72
CA SER A 6 -17.46 5.48 -0.76
C SER A 6 -16.33 6.38 -1.25
N ILE A 7 -15.68 7.13 -0.35
CA ILE A 7 -14.50 7.96 -0.67
C ILE A 7 -13.43 7.14 -1.43
N GLU A 8 -13.41 5.83 -1.21
CA GLU A 8 -12.60 4.86 -1.93
C GLU A 8 -12.96 4.76 -3.42
N GLU A 9 -14.23 4.58 -3.78
CA GLU A 9 -14.69 4.59 -5.18
C GLU A 9 -14.35 5.90 -5.89
N ILE A 10 -14.54 7.04 -5.21
CA ILE A 10 -14.18 8.36 -5.76
C ILE A 10 -12.67 8.44 -6.00
N PHE A 11 -11.87 8.06 -5.01
CA PHE A 11 -10.41 8.06 -5.10
C PHE A 11 -9.94 7.20 -6.27
N PHE A 12 -10.46 5.98 -6.39
CA PHE A 12 -10.08 5.07 -7.46
C PHE A 12 -10.54 5.54 -8.83
N ARG A 13 -11.74 6.09 -8.94
CA ARG A 13 -12.22 6.66 -10.21
C ARG A 13 -11.23 7.66 -10.79
N TYR A 14 -10.61 8.48 -9.94
CA TYR A 14 -9.58 9.43 -10.38
C TYR A 14 -8.19 8.80 -10.53
N LEU A 15 -7.78 7.93 -9.61
CA LEU A 15 -6.50 7.22 -9.70
C LEU A 15 -6.39 6.41 -11.00
N LEU A 16 -7.48 5.78 -11.43
CA LEU A 16 -7.50 4.96 -12.64
C LEU A 16 -7.54 5.76 -13.94
N GLN A 17 -7.68 7.09 -13.87
CA GLN A 17 -7.58 7.96 -15.04
C GLN A 17 -6.12 8.27 -15.41
N TYR A 18 -5.15 8.00 -14.53
CA TYR A 18 -3.74 8.20 -14.86
C TYR A 18 -3.33 7.36 -16.06
N GLN A 19 -2.81 8.05 -17.08
CA GLN A 19 -2.19 7.44 -18.25
C GLN A 19 -0.69 7.41 -18.02
N PHE A 20 -0.07 6.24 -18.23
CA PHE A 20 1.36 6.06 -18.07
C PHE A 20 1.99 5.67 -19.39
N GLU A 21 3.03 6.39 -19.78
CA GLU A 21 3.86 6.01 -20.92
C GLU A 21 4.86 4.94 -20.48
N LYS A 22 4.64 3.69 -20.90
CA LYS A 22 5.47 2.54 -20.48
C LYS A 22 6.97 2.77 -20.66
N ASN A 23 7.37 3.44 -21.74
CA ASN A 23 8.78 3.70 -22.07
C ASN A 23 9.40 4.79 -21.18
N CYS A 24 8.58 5.57 -20.48
CA CYS A 24 9.00 6.62 -19.56
C CYS A 24 9.06 6.13 -18.09
N LEU A 25 8.70 4.87 -17.83
CA LEU A 25 8.76 4.27 -16.50
C LEU A 25 10.16 3.71 -16.20
N ALA A 26 10.94 4.44 -15.41
CA ALA A 26 12.28 4.04 -15.00
C ALA A 26 12.26 3.08 -13.79
N TYR A 27 12.05 1.79 -14.05
CA TYR A 27 12.06 0.75 -13.00
C TYR A 27 13.42 0.55 -12.32
N SER A 28 14.52 1.05 -12.90
CA SER A 28 15.83 1.07 -12.25
C SER A 28 15.82 1.83 -10.91
N ILE A 29 14.95 2.84 -10.76
CA ILE A 29 14.79 3.61 -9.51
C ILE A 29 14.36 2.69 -8.37
N VAL A 30 13.57 1.66 -8.65
CA VAL A 30 13.08 0.71 -7.65
C VAL A 30 14.24 0.05 -6.92
N ILE A 31 15.28 -0.37 -7.64
CA ILE A 31 16.49 -0.99 -7.05
C ILE A 31 17.16 -0.03 -6.06
N GLY A 32 17.31 1.24 -6.44
CA GLY A 32 17.86 2.28 -5.56
C GLY A 32 17.00 2.48 -4.31
N THR A 33 15.68 2.58 -4.47
CA THR A 33 14.73 2.75 -3.37
C THR A 33 14.81 1.63 -2.32
N HIS A 34 15.06 0.39 -2.73
CA HIS A 34 15.22 -0.74 -1.80
C HIS A 34 16.41 -0.55 -0.83
N LEU A 35 17.51 0.03 -1.32
CA LEU A 35 18.71 0.28 -0.51
C LEU A 35 18.43 1.27 0.63
N TYR A 36 17.48 2.19 0.45
CA TYR A 36 17.10 3.17 1.46
C TYR A 36 15.96 2.67 2.37
N LEU A 37 14.93 2.03 1.81
CA LEU A 37 13.77 1.61 2.59
C LEU A 37 14.09 0.50 3.60
N LYS A 38 15.05 -0.39 3.27
CA LYS A 38 15.45 -1.48 4.17
C LYS A 38 16.06 -0.96 5.49
N PRO A 39 17.14 -0.14 5.49
CA PRO A 39 17.67 0.40 6.74
C PRO A 39 16.67 1.34 7.43
N LEU A 40 15.91 2.13 6.67
CA LEU A 40 14.88 3.00 7.25
C LEU A 40 13.87 2.18 8.05
N SER A 41 13.35 1.09 7.50
CA SER A 41 12.38 0.22 8.18
C SER A 41 12.87 -0.25 9.55
N VAL A 42 14.16 -0.60 9.65
CA VAL A 42 14.80 -1.04 10.90
C VAL A 42 14.91 0.11 11.91
N ILE A 43 15.37 1.29 11.47
CA ILE A 43 15.60 2.43 12.35
C ILE A 43 14.28 3.03 12.86
N SER A 44 13.30 3.20 11.98
CA SER A 44 12.00 3.79 12.33
C SER A 44 11.01 2.80 12.92
N ASN A 45 11.38 1.52 13.02
CA ASN A 45 10.46 0.44 13.40
C ASN A 45 9.15 0.48 12.60
N SER A 46 9.26 0.78 11.30
CA SER A 46 8.12 0.88 10.40
C SER A 46 8.18 -0.19 9.32
N SER A 47 7.04 -0.37 8.64
CA SER A 47 6.87 -1.38 7.61
C SER A 47 6.61 -0.74 6.24
N PRO A 48 7.58 0.02 5.67
CA PRO A 48 7.39 0.60 4.36
C PRO A 48 7.23 -0.50 3.31
N TRP A 49 6.39 -0.22 2.32
CA TRP A 49 6.26 -0.99 1.09
C TRP A 49 6.21 -0.02 -0.10
N PHE A 50 6.47 -0.55 -1.29
CA PHE A 50 6.43 0.24 -2.51
C PHE A 50 5.41 -0.34 -3.48
N PHE A 51 4.46 0.49 -3.89
CA PHE A 51 3.37 0.10 -4.74
C PHE A 51 3.48 0.72 -6.14
N ASP A 52 3.35 -0.10 -7.18
CA ASP A 52 3.33 0.34 -8.57
C ASP A 52 1.90 0.58 -9.05
N VAL A 53 1.56 1.86 -9.23
CA VAL A 53 0.23 2.28 -9.74
C VAL A 53 -0.03 1.82 -11.17
N TYR A 54 1.00 1.75 -12.01
CA TYR A 54 0.87 1.34 -13.41
C TYR A 54 0.59 -0.16 -13.52
N LYS A 55 1.43 -1.00 -12.91
CA LYS A 55 1.25 -2.47 -12.91
C LYS A 55 0.20 -2.96 -11.92
N ARG A 56 -0.23 -2.07 -11.04
CA ARG A 56 -1.15 -2.33 -9.95
C ARG A 56 -0.69 -3.45 -9.02
N GLN A 57 0.59 -3.46 -8.67
CA GLN A 57 1.18 -4.50 -7.80
C GLN A 57 2.19 -3.93 -6.82
N ASN A 58 2.35 -4.57 -5.66
CA ASN A 58 3.45 -4.26 -4.76
C ASN A 58 4.77 -4.74 -5.38
N LEU A 59 5.77 -3.86 -5.43
CA LEU A 59 7.11 -4.18 -5.91
C LEU A 59 8.06 -4.56 -4.76
N PHE A 60 7.71 -4.20 -3.53
CA PHE A 60 8.55 -4.40 -2.35
C PHE A 60 7.73 -4.41 -1.07
N TYR A 61 8.05 -5.33 -0.17
CA TYR A 61 7.71 -5.25 1.25
C TYR A 61 9.00 -5.27 2.07
N SER A 62 9.11 -4.37 3.06
CA SER A 62 10.19 -4.47 4.04
C SER A 62 10.00 -5.71 4.93
N SER A 63 11.09 -6.20 5.52
CA SER A 63 11.03 -7.34 6.44
C SER A 63 10.19 -7.08 7.70
N ASN A 64 9.95 -5.80 8.04
CA ASN A 64 9.15 -5.43 9.19
C ASN A 64 7.65 -5.57 8.95
N PHE A 65 7.23 -5.61 7.68
CA PHE A 65 5.85 -5.85 7.30
C PHE A 65 5.32 -7.18 7.86
N SER A 66 6.16 -8.21 7.89
CA SER A 66 5.89 -9.48 8.56
C SER A 66 6.28 -9.49 10.04
N LYS A 67 7.49 -9.03 10.36
CA LYS A 67 8.05 -9.19 11.72
C LYS A 67 7.30 -8.47 12.82
N LEU A 68 6.86 -7.23 12.59
CA LEU A 68 6.23 -6.43 13.65
C LEU A 68 4.84 -6.94 14.02
N PRO A 69 3.97 -7.28 13.05
CA PRO A 69 2.65 -7.79 13.37
C PRO A 69 2.63 -9.31 13.61
N GLY A 70 3.72 -10.02 13.29
CA GLY A 70 3.82 -11.48 13.44
C GLY A 70 3.21 -12.29 12.29
N TYR A 71 3.09 -11.71 11.09
CA TYR A 71 2.52 -12.37 9.91
C TYR A 71 3.60 -12.97 9.00
N LEU A 72 3.25 -14.01 8.25
CA LEU A 72 4.10 -14.59 7.21
C LEU A 72 3.81 -13.93 5.85
N LEU A 73 4.78 -13.97 4.94
CA LEU A 73 4.60 -13.45 3.57
C LEU A 73 3.38 -14.08 2.87
N SER A 74 3.16 -15.38 3.09
CA SER A 74 2.01 -16.12 2.55
C SER A 74 0.65 -15.56 2.95
N ASP A 75 0.56 -14.81 4.05
CA ASP A 75 -0.70 -14.27 4.56
C ASP A 75 -1.20 -13.08 3.72
N TYR A 76 -0.28 -12.37 3.07
CA TYR A 76 -0.57 -11.11 2.38
C TYR A 76 0.02 -11.01 0.96
N GLU A 77 0.76 -12.00 0.49
CA GLU A 77 1.31 -12.00 -0.87
C GLU A 77 0.22 -11.84 -1.93
N LYS A 78 -0.93 -12.49 -1.73
CA LYS A 78 -2.04 -12.51 -2.71
C LYS A 78 -3.05 -11.38 -2.50
N SER A 79 -3.30 -11.00 -1.26
CA SER A 79 -4.32 -10.03 -0.87
C SER A 79 -3.74 -8.65 -0.58
N GLY A 80 -2.42 -8.54 -0.45
CA GLY A 80 -1.67 -7.29 -0.29
C GLY A 80 -2.26 -6.40 0.79
N GLN A 81 -2.66 -5.19 0.38
CA GLN A 81 -3.21 -4.20 1.28
C GLN A 81 -4.53 -4.62 1.92
N HIS A 82 -5.36 -5.41 1.25
CA HIS A 82 -6.63 -5.88 1.81
C HIS A 82 -6.41 -6.73 3.06
N PHE A 83 -5.30 -7.48 3.11
CA PHE A 83 -4.92 -8.19 4.32
C PHE A 83 -4.64 -7.21 5.46
N CYS A 84 -3.78 -6.20 5.25
CA CYS A 84 -3.46 -5.22 6.29
C CYS A 84 -4.70 -4.49 6.80
N ASP A 85 -5.57 -4.07 5.89
CA ASP A 85 -6.82 -3.41 6.22
C ASP A 85 -7.75 -4.28 7.07
N SER A 86 -7.79 -5.58 6.79
CA SER A 86 -8.58 -6.53 7.59
C SER A 86 -8.10 -6.65 9.03
N LYS A 87 -6.86 -6.22 9.33
CA LYS A 87 -6.28 -6.24 10.68
C LYS A 87 -6.49 -4.93 11.44
N ILE A 88 -6.96 -3.87 10.77
CA ILE A 88 -7.27 -2.59 11.40
C ILE A 88 -8.57 -2.75 12.20
N HIS A 89 -8.52 -2.41 13.48
CA HIS A 89 -9.70 -2.43 14.34
C HIS A 89 -10.79 -1.50 13.80
N GLU A 90 -12.06 -1.91 13.85
CA GLU A 90 -13.16 -1.21 13.18
C GLU A 90 -13.29 0.27 13.58
N LYS A 91 -13.07 0.57 14.87
CA LYS A 91 -13.08 1.95 15.40
C LYS A 91 -11.97 2.80 14.79
N ASP A 92 -10.79 2.23 14.58
CA ASP A 92 -9.64 2.93 14.00
C ASP A 92 -9.79 3.09 12.50
N ARG A 93 -10.44 2.13 11.82
CA ARG A 93 -10.75 2.22 10.39
C ARG A 93 -11.56 3.46 10.04
N ARG A 94 -12.52 3.83 10.90
CA ARG A 94 -13.31 5.07 10.72
C ARG A 94 -12.43 6.31 10.90
N ASN A 95 -11.61 6.34 11.96
CA ASN A 95 -10.75 7.47 12.26
C ASN A 95 -9.66 7.69 11.20
N LEU A 96 -9.06 6.62 10.67
CA LEU A 96 -8.09 6.68 9.58
C LEU A 96 -8.70 7.22 8.28
N ARG A 97 -9.96 6.88 8.00
CA ARG A 97 -10.69 7.40 6.83
C ARG A 97 -10.95 8.91 6.91
N VAL A 98 -11.22 9.42 8.11
CA VAL A 98 -11.50 10.86 8.35
C VAL A 98 -10.20 11.67 8.40
N ASN A 99 -9.13 11.13 8.98
CA ASN A 99 -7.87 11.84 9.21
C ASN A 99 -6.87 11.76 8.04
N HIS A 100 -7.31 11.35 6.84
CA HIS A 100 -6.54 11.33 5.59
C HIS A 100 -5.22 10.52 5.58
N ILE A 101 -4.95 9.68 6.59
CA ILE A 101 -3.85 8.69 6.51
C ILE A 101 -4.39 7.47 5.76
N LYS A 102 -4.40 7.55 4.42
CA LYS A 102 -4.79 6.42 3.57
C LYS A 102 -3.57 5.64 3.09
N TYR A 103 -3.61 4.34 3.37
CA TYR A 103 -2.82 3.34 2.67
C TYR A 103 -3.30 3.22 1.23
N PHE A 104 -2.36 3.12 0.29
CA PHE A 104 -2.65 2.99 -1.13
C PHE A 104 -3.22 1.59 -1.40
N TYR A 105 -4.37 1.53 -2.09
CA TYR A 105 -5.02 0.26 -2.42
C TYR A 105 -4.65 -0.21 -3.81
N PRO A 106 -4.27 -1.48 -3.91
CA PRO A 106 -4.27 -2.17 -5.18
C PRO A 106 -5.07 -3.46 -5.18
N PHE A 107 -5.67 -3.70 -6.34
CA PHE A 107 -6.36 -4.91 -6.76
C PHE A 107 -5.59 -6.18 -6.42
#